data_AF-A0A9E4XSH2-F1
#
_entry.id   AF-A0A9E4XSH2-F1
#
_cell.length_a   1.000
_cell.length_b   1.000
_cell.length_c   1.000
_cell.angle_alpha   90.00
_cell.angle_beta   90.00
_cell.angle_gamma   90.00
#
_symmetry.space_group_name_H-M   'P 1'
#
loop_
_entity.id
_entity.type
_entity.pdbx_description
1 polymer ?
#
loop_
_entity_poly.entity_id
_entity_poly.type
_entity_poly.pdbx_seq_one_letter_code
_entity_poly.pdbx_strand_id
1 'polypeptide(L)'
;MPETDGDPPGLTVGGTQVLISLEDRHTSGAYPKRPLAIVRGEGIWLWDAEGRRYMDMTSGQGVALLGHSHPAILETVRRQAELLITCPEIFYNDRRSELYASLSQYTPEDLNRFFLCNSGTEAVEGALKFARLKTGRPGIVAAKSGFHGRTFGALSATWNPSHRRG
;
A
#
# COMPACT_ATOMS: atom_id res chain seq x y z
N MET A 1 10.42 -26.12 27.25
CA MET A 1 9.15 -25.38 27.04
C MET A 1 8.66 -25.82 25.67
N PRO A 2 7.53 -26.53 25.56
CA PRO A 2 7.08 -27.04 24.28
C PRO A 2 6.60 -25.89 23.39
N GLU A 3 6.97 -25.97 22.11
CA GLU A 3 6.50 -25.09 21.04
C GLU A 3 4.98 -25.17 20.96
N THR A 4 4.30 -24.06 21.24
CA THR A 4 2.90 -23.91 20.88
C THR A 4 2.84 -23.44 19.44
N ASP A 5 2.81 -24.39 18.51
CA ASP A 5 2.25 -24.21 17.16
C ASP A 5 0.74 -23.94 17.31
N GLY A 6 0.42 -22.78 17.87
CA GLY A 6 -0.93 -22.25 17.90
C GLY A 6 -1.19 -21.61 16.56
N ASP A 7 -1.78 -22.37 15.64
CA ASP A 7 -2.40 -21.84 14.44
C ASP A 7 -3.22 -20.59 14.83
N PRO A 8 -3.00 -19.42 14.21
CA PRO A 8 -3.82 -18.25 14.51
C PRO A 8 -5.29 -18.61 14.26
N PRO A 9 -6.25 -18.04 15.02
CA PRO A 9 -7.66 -18.40 14.89
C PRO A 9 -8.15 -18.01 13.50
N GLY A 10 -8.06 -18.95 12.57
CA GLY A 10 -8.62 -18.83 11.24
C GLY A 10 -10.12 -18.78 11.41
N LEU A 11 -10.72 -17.65 11.00
CA LEU A 11 -12.10 -17.64 10.52
C LEU A 11 -12.29 -18.90 9.70
N THR A 12 -13.12 -19.84 10.15
CA THR A 12 -13.40 -21.13 9.49
C THR A 12 -13.47 -20.98 7.97
N VAL A 13 -12.35 -21.24 7.29
CA VAL A 13 -12.19 -20.95 5.85
C VAL A 13 -12.72 -22.17 5.10
N GLY A 14 -13.92 -22.08 4.53
CA GLY A 14 -14.23 -22.95 3.40
C GLY A 14 -13.13 -22.76 2.36
N GLY A 15 -12.58 -23.85 1.80
CA GLY A 15 -11.42 -23.80 0.88
C GLY A 15 -11.58 -22.78 -0.26
N THR A 16 -10.52 -22.54 -1.04
CA THR A 16 -10.39 -21.47 -2.06
C THR A 16 -11.66 -21.19 -2.85
N GLN A 17 -12.41 -22.22 -3.27
CA GLN A 17 -13.66 -22.04 -3.99
C GLN A 17 -14.74 -21.27 -3.21
N VAL A 18 -14.89 -21.52 -1.91
CA VAL A 18 -15.85 -20.80 -1.05
C VAL A 18 -15.45 -19.33 -0.93
N LEU A 19 -14.16 -19.04 -0.70
CA LEU A 19 -13.66 -17.66 -0.64
C LEU A 19 -13.85 -16.92 -1.96
N ILE A 20 -13.52 -17.55 -3.10
CA ILE A 20 -13.72 -16.97 -4.42
C ILE A 20 -15.21 -16.66 -4.65
N SER A 21 -16.10 -17.62 -4.41
CA SER A 21 -17.54 -17.42 -4.61
C SER A 21 -18.12 -16.33 -3.70
N LEU A 22 -17.63 -16.22 -2.46
CA LEU A 22 -18.03 -15.15 -1.55
C LEU A 22 -17.57 -13.79 -2.08
N GLU A 23 -16.31 -13.65 -2.47
CA GLU A 23 -15.77 -12.38 -2.93
C GLU A 23 -16.37 -11.94 -4.27
N ASP A 24 -16.57 -12.87 -5.21
CA ASP A 24 -17.16 -12.60 -6.53
C ASP A 24 -18.61 -12.10 -6.43
N ARG A 25 -19.34 -12.49 -5.39
CA ARG A 25 -20.70 -12.00 -5.13
C ARG A 25 -20.75 -10.52 -4.73
N HIS A 26 -19.66 -9.98 -4.19
CA HIS A 26 -19.64 -8.67 -3.53
C HIS A 26 -18.62 -7.68 -4.10
N THR A 27 -17.64 -8.14 -4.88
CA THR A 27 -16.61 -7.28 -5.47
C THR A 27 -17.15 -6.41 -6.61
N SER A 28 -16.52 -5.27 -6.86
CA SER A 28 -16.86 -4.37 -7.97
C SER A 28 -16.46 -4.90 -9.35
N GLY A 29 -15.61 -5.93 -9.41
CA GLY A 29 -15.05 -6.45 -10.66
C GLY A 29 -13.97 -5.57 -11.30
N ALA A 30 -13.50 -4.54 -10.59
CA ALA A 30 -12.51 -3.58 -11.13
C ALA A 30 -11.10 -4.17 -11.35
N TYR A 31 -10.82 -5.36 -10.82
CA TYR A 31 -9.54 -6.05 -10.96
C TYR A 31 -9.73 -7.44 -11.55
N PRO A 32 -8.94 -7.82 -12.58
CA PRO A 32 -8.90 -9.21 -13.03
C PRO A 32 -8.19 -10.06 -11.97
N LYS A 33 -8.84 -11.16 -11.56
CA LYS A 33 -8.33 -12.07 -10.53
C LYS A 33 -7.70 -13.33 -11.13
N ARG A 34 -7.01 -14.08 -10.28
CA ARG A 34 -6.54 -15.45 -10.54
C ARG A 34 -7.26 -16.39 -9.57
N PRO A 35 -7.48 -17.67 -9.91
CA PRO A 35 -8.22 -18.61 -9.06
C PRO A 35 -7.36 -19.12 -7.89
N LEU A 36 -6.92 -18.19 -7.04
CA LEU A 36 -6.11 -18.44 -5.83
C LEU A 36 -6.66 -17.58 -4.70
N ALA A 37 -6.80 -18.17 -3.51
CA ALA A 37 -7.15 -17.43 -2.30
C ALA A 37 -5.95 -17.44 -1.35
N ILE A 38 -5.16 -16.36 -1.35
CA ILE A 38 -4.01 -16.21 -0.45
C ILE A 38 -4.50 -15.79 0.94
N VAL A 39 -4.15 -16.56 1.98
CA VAL A 39 -4.69 -16.39 3.35
C VAL A 39 -3.60 -16.13 4.40
N ARG A 40 -2.33 -16.41 4.10
CA ARG A 40 -1.20 -16.15 5.00
C ARG A 40 0.02 -15.71 4.20
N GLY A 41 0.83 -14.84 4.82
CA GLY A 41 2.14 -14.46 4.32
C GLY A 41 3.16 -14.31 5.45
N GLU A 42 4.41 -14.71 5.16
CA GLU A 42 5.56 -14.62 6.07
C GLU A 42 6.86 -14.54 5.26
N GLY A 43 7.62 -13.46 5.46
CA GLY A 43 8.83 -13.20 4.68
C GLY A 43 8.50 -13.13 3.18
N ILE A 44 9.13 -13.98 2.38
CA ILE A 44 8.87 -14.08 0.93
C ILE A 44 7.79 -15.11 0.57
N TRP A 45 7.22 -15.79 1.56
CA TRP A 45 6.30 -16.90 1.34
C TRP A 45 4.84 -16.48 1.53
N LEU A 46 3.98 -17.04 0.71
CA LEU A 46 2.53 -16.94 0.79
C LEU A 46 1.93 -18.34 0.87
N TRP A 47 0.77 -18.48 1.50
CA TRP A 47 -0.01 -19.71 1.55
C TRP A 47 -1.43 -19.46 1.07
N ASP A 48 -1.95 -20.36 0.23
CA ASP A 48 -3.35 -20.36 -0.13
C ASP A 48 -4.23 -21.04 0.93
N ALA A 49 -5.56 -20.99 0.74
CA ALA A 49 -6.53 -21.60 1.63
C ALA A 49 -6.46 -23.14 1.67
N GLU A 50 -5.76 -23.78 0.73
CA GLU A 50 -5.44 -25.21 0.74
C GLU A 50 -4.11 -25.51 1.46
N GLY A 51 -3.42 -24.50 1.98
CA GLY A 51 -2.12 -24.62 2.63
C GLY A 51 -0.94 -24.79 1.67
N ARG A 52 -1.14 -24.62 0.35
CA ARG A 52 -0.05 -24.65 -0.62
C ARG A 52 0.78 -23.39 -0.49
N ARG A 53 2.10 -23.55 -0.52
CA ARG A 53 3.06 -22.47 -0.34
C ARG A 53 3.58 -21.94 -1.69
N TYR A 54 3.66 -20.62 -1.81
CA TYR A 54 4.11 -19.88 -2.99
C TYR A 54 5.21 -18.90 -2.61
N MET A 55 6.22 -18.76 -3.48
CA MET A 55 7.21 -17.68 -3.36
C MET A 55 6.65 -16.41 -4.01
N ASP A 56 6.60 -15.30 -3.26
CA ASP A 56 6.17 -14.01 -3.79
C ASP A 56 7.31 -13.32 -4.54
N MET A 57 7.30 -13.46 -5.87
CA MET A 57 8.23 -12.76 -6.78
C MET A 57 7.71 -11.40 -7.25
N THR A 58 6.60 -10.92 -6.68
CA THR A 58 5.96 -9.63 -7.03
C THR A 58 6.06 -8.60 -5.91
N SER A 59 6.37 -9.05 -4.69
CA SER A 59 6.42 -8.22 -3.47
C SER A 59 5.12 -7.44 -3.26
N GLY A 60 3.96 -8.06 -3.50
CA GLY A 60 2.66 -7.39 -3.40
C GLY A 60 2.52 -6.17 -4.32
N GLN A 61 2.99 -6.23 -5.56
CA GLN A 61 3.13 -5.08 -6.47
C GLN A 61 4.19 -4.06 -5.99
N GLY A 62 5.30 -4.57 -5.43
CA GLY A 62 6.44 -3.77 -4.98
C GLY A 62 6.29 -3.09 -3.60
N VAL A 63 5.26 -3.43 -2.82
CA VAL A 63 5.01 -2.83 -1.49
C VAL A 63 5.58 -3.64 -0.33
N ALA A 64 5.60 -4.98 -0.43
CA ALA A 64 6.03 -5.89 0.63
C ALA A 64 7.56 -6.07 0.70
N LEU A 65 8.31 -4.96 0.60
CA LEU A 65 9.78 -4.98 0.46
C LEU A 65 10.51 -5.60 1.65
N LEU A 66 9.96 -5.45 2.85
CA LEU A 66 10.50 -6.05 4.09
C LEU A 66 9.97 -7.48 4.33
N GLY A 67 9.20 -8.02 3.38
CA GLY A 67 8.50 -9.28 3.53
C GLY A 67 7.17 -9.17 4.27
N HIS A 68 6.33 -10.18 4.07
CA HIS A 68 5.03 -10.31 4.71
C HIS A 68 5.18 -10.56 6.21
N SER A 69 4.31 -9.95 7.01
CA SER A 69 4.24 -10.15 8.48
C SER A 69 5.56 -9.93 9.23
N HIS A 70 6.38 -8.96 8.81
CA HIS A 70 7.69 -8.71 9.43
C HIS A 70 7.57 -8.40 10.94
N PRO A 71 8.22 -9.17 11.84
CA PRO A 71 8.00 -9.09 13.29
C PRO A 71 8.19 -7.68 13.89
N ALA A 72 9.22 -6.94 13.44
CA ALA A 72 9.47 -5.60 13.94
C ALA A 72 8.38 -4.59 13.55
N ILE A 73 7.75 -4.75 12.37
CA ILE A 73 6.65 -3.89 11.93
C ILE A 73 5.40 -4.21 12.75
N LEU A 74 5.09 -5.51 12.89
CA LEU A 74 3.94 -5.97 13.66
C LEU A 74 3.98 -5.44 15.10
N GLU A 75 5.13 -5.58 15.75
CA GLU A 75 5.31 -5.11 17.13
C GLU A 75 5.20 -3.59 17.24
N THR A 76 5.80 -2.85 16.30
CA THR A 76 5.74 -1.38 16.29
C THR A 76 4.30 -0.89 16.10
N VAL A 77 3.55 -1.49 15.17
CA VAL A 77 2.15 -1.15 14.91
C VAL A 77 1.28 -1.47 16.12
N ARG A 78 1.45 -2.65 16.74
CA ARG A 78 0.71 -3.03 17.95
C ARG A 78 0.91 -2.01 19.07
N ARG A 79 2.16 -1.72 19.41
CA ARG A 79 2.50 -0.77 20.47
C ARG A 79 1.96 0.62 20.18
N GLN A 80 2.07 1.11 18.94
CA GLN A 80 1.55 2.43 18.59
C GLN A 80 0.01 2.45 18.64
N ALA A 81 -0.66 1.39 18.22
CA ALA A 81 -2.12 1.29 18.25
C ALA A 81 -2.69 1.28 19.68
N GLU A 82 -1.97 0.72 20.65
CA GLU A 82 -2.33 0.78 22.08
C GLU A 82 -2.25 2.20 22.65
N LEU A 83 -1.40 3.06 22.07
CA LEU A 83 -1.21 4.44 22.50
C LEU A 83 -2.14 5.41 21.76
N LEU A 84 -2.09 5.39 20.42
CA LEU A 84 -2.83 6.30 19.55
C LEU A 84 -2.87 5.77 18.11
N ILE A 85 -4.06 5.36 17.65
CA ILE A 85 -4.29 4.84 16.29
C ILE A 85 -4.37 5.96 15.25
N THR A 86 -4.95 7.11 15.61
CA THR A 86 -5.22 8.19 14.65
C THR A 86 -4.97 9.56 15.25
N CYS A 87 -4.28 10.41 14.48
CA CYS A 87 -4.04 11.81 14.81
C CYS A 87 -4.05 12.62 13.50
N PRO A 88 -5.04 13.51 13.29
CA PRO A 88 -5.07 14.33 12.09
C PRO A 88 -3.85 15.29 12.05
N GLU A 89 -3.53 15.78 10.85
CA GLU A 89 -2.36 16.64 10.61
C GLU A 89 -2.44 18.00 11.32
N ILE A 90 -3.65 18.42 11.70
CA ILE A 90 -3.88 19.70 12.41
C ILE A 90 -3.25 19.75 13.81
N PHE A 91 -2.90 18.60 14.40
CA PHE A 91 -2.21 18.51 15.69
C PHE A 91 -0.76 18.09 15.50
N TYR A 92 0.11 18.41 16.46
CA TYR A 92 1.47 17.85 16.46
C TYR A 92 1.43 16.38 16.94
N ASN A 93 2.34 15.56 16.43
CA ASN A 93 2.48 14.16 16.83
C ASN A 93 3.96 13.77 16.90
N ASP A 94 4.31 12.99 17.92
CA ASP A 94 5.66 12.51 18.20
C ASP A 94 6.22 11.68 17.02
N ARG A 95 5.52 10.62 16.60
CA ARG A 95 5.98 9.73 15.52
C ARG A 95 6.07 10.44 14.17
N ARG A 96 5.11 11.31 13.87
CA ARG A 96 5.15 12.15 12.66
C ARG A 96 6.35 13.09 12.67
N SER A 97 6.69 13.69 13.82
CA SER A 97 7.87 14.56 13.92
C SER A 97 9.19 13.80 13.74
N GLU A 98 9.31 12.60 14.34
CA GLU A 98 10.46 11.70 14.15
C GLU A 98 10.58 11.24 12.69
N LEU A 99 9.46 10.94 12.03
CA LEU A 99 9.43 10.57 10.61
C LEU A 99 9.95 11.70 9.72
N TYR A 100 9.50 12.94 9.93
CA TYR A 100 9.99 14.08 9.15
C TYR A 100 11.50 14.29 9.31
N ALA A 101 12.02 14.16 10.53
CA ALA A 101 13.45 14.24 10.77
C ALA A 101 14.21 13.11 10.06
N SER A 102 13.72 11.87 10.16
CA SER A 102 14.32 10.70 9.50
C SER A 102 14.32 10.85 7.97
N LEU A 103 13.22 11.26 7.35
CA LEU A 103 13.13 11.45 5.90
C LEU A 103 14.15 12.46 5.38
N SER A 104 14.40 13.54 6.13
CA SER A 104 15.37 14.58 5.75
C SER A 104 16.82 14.07 5.67
N GLN A 105 17.12 12.91 6.27
CA GLN A 105 18.45 12.30 6.18
C GLN A 105 18.68 11.56 4.86
N TYR A 106 17.61 11.25 4.12
CA TYR A 106 17.67 10.48 2.86
C TYR A 106 17.39 11.31 1.62
N THR A 107 17.00 12.57 1.78
CA THR A 107 16.72 13.50 0.67
C THR A 107 17.85 14.51 0.49
N PRO A 108 17.98 15.13 -0.70
CA PRO A 108 18.86 16.29 -0.90
C PRO A 108 18.60 17.39 0.13
N GLU A 109 19.63 18.16 0.49
CA GLU A 109 19.57 19.19 1.54
C GLU A 109 18.48 20.25 1.28
N ASP A 110 18.23 20.56 0.01
CA ASP A 110 17.21 21.50 -0.45
C ASP A 110 15.79 20.91 -0.51
N LEU A 111 15.63 19.60 -0.25
CA LEU A 111 14.35 18.89 -0.19
C LEU A 111 14.05 18.43 1.25
N ASN A 112 13.66 19.38 2.09
CA ASN A 112 13.46 19.19 3.54
C ASN A 112 12.03 19.47 4.04
N ARG A 113 11.06 19.55 3.12
CA ARG A 113 9.63 19.70 3.43
C ARG A 113 8.85 18.55 2.82
N PHE A 114 8.01 17.91 3.63
CA PHE A 114 7.32 16.68 3.27
C PHE A 114 5.81 16.84 3.41
N PHE A 115 5.08 16.30 2.44
CA PHE A 115 3.63 16.17 2.49
C PHE A 115 3.31 14.69 2.64
N LEU A 116 2.67 14.31 3.75
CA LEU A 116 2.25 12.92 4.01
C LEU A 116 0.85 12.67 3.45
N CYS A 117 0.68 11.52 2.82
CA CYS A 117 -0.60 11.02 2.30
C CYS A 117 -0.62 9.49 2.34
N ASN A 118 -1.76 8.89 2.01
CA ASN A 118 -1.99 7.46 2.23
C ASN A 118 -1.61 6.61 1.01
N SER A 119 -1.54 7.23 -0.17
CA SER A 119 -1.34 6.51 -1.43
C SER A 119 -0.42 7.24 -2.39
N GLY A 120 0.19 6.50 -3.32
CA GLY A 120 0.99 7.09 -4.40
C GLY A 120 0.18 8.02 -5.31
N THR A 121 -1.11 7.71 -5.51
CA THR A 121 -2.00 8.57 -6.33
C THR A 121 -2.25 9.93 -5.67
N GLU A 122 -2.45 9.97 -4.34
CA GLU A 122 -2.56 11.24 -3.59
C GLU A 122 -1.23 12.03 -3.60
N ALA A 123 -0.09 11.33 -3.51
CA ALA A 123 1.22 11.98 -3.62
C ALA A 123 1.38 12.68 -4.97
N VAL A 124 0.95 12.03 -6.06
CA VAL A 124 0.93 12.62 -7.41
C VAL A 124 -0.04 13.80 -7.47
N GLU A 125 -1.26 13.69 -6.96
CA GLU A 125 -2.20 14.82 -6.91
C GLU A 125 -1.60 16.04 -6.17
N GLY A 126 -0.95 15.80 -5.04
CA GLY A 126 -0.21 16.81 -4.29
C GLY A 126 0.90 17.45 -5.11
N ALA A 127 1.74 16.64 -5.76
CA ALA A 127 2.83 17.12 -6.62
C ALA A 127 2.32 17.98 -7.79
N LEU A 128 1.25 17.55 -8.46
CA LEU A 128 0.60 18.33 -9.54
C LEU A 128 0.12 19.69 -9.04
N LYS A 129 -0.49 19.73 -7.84
CA LYS A 129 -0.96 20.98 -7.21
C LYS A 129 0.21 21.88 -6.83
N PHE A 130 1.25 21.35 -6.19
CA PHE A 130 2.42 22.15 -5.79
C PHE A 130 3.18 22.70 -7.00
N ALA A 131 3.35 21.91 -8.06
CA ALA A 131 3.98 22.37 -9.30
C ALA A 131 3.20 23.54 -9.94
N ARG A 132 1.87 23.42 -10.04
CA ARG A 132 1.01 24.49 -10.56
C ARG A 132 1.04 25.73 -9.67
N LEU A 133 0.93 25.56 -8.35
CA LEU A 133 0.97 26.66 -7.40
C LEU A 133 2.29 27.44 -7.48
N LYS A 134 3.42 26.73 -7.57
CA LYS A 134 4.74 27.35 -7.60
C LYS A 134 5.05 28.04 -8.93
N THR A 135 4.59 27.48 -10.05
CA THR A 135 4.98 27.95 -11.40
C THR A 135 3.91 28.81 -12.07
N GLY A 136 2.65 28.73 -11.65
CA GLY A 136 1.50 29.31 -12.36
C GLY A 136 1.18 28.64 -13.70
N ARG A 137 1.86 27.55 -14.06
CA ARG A 137 1.73 26.90 -15.37
C ARG A 137 0.81 25.67 -15.28
N PRO A 138 -0.26 25.58 -16.09
CA PRO A 138 -1.22 24.46 -15.99
C PRO A 138 -0.74 23.18 -16.69
N GLY A 139 0.18 23.30 -17.66
CA GLY A 139 0.66 22.19 -18.47
C GLY A 139 1.56 21.23 -17.69
N ILE A 140 1.33 19.93 -17.90
CA ILE A 140 2.10 18.83 -17.29
C ILE A 140 2.62 17.94 -18.42
N VAL A 141 3.89 17.58 -18.37
CA VAL A 141 4.51 16.63 -19.30
C VAL A 141 4.66 15.29 -18.59
N ALA A 142 4.16 14.22 -19.20
CA ALA A 142 4.27 12.86 -18.69
C ALA A 142 4.89 11.93 -19.75
N ALA A 143 5.62 10.91 -19.30
CA ALA A 143 6.29 9.97 -20.19
C ALA A 143 5.32 8.93 -20.76
N LYS A 144 5.60 8.46 -21.99
CA LYS A 144 4.93 7.28 -22.54
C LYS A 144 5.21 6.07 -21.63
N SER A 145 4.23 5.18 -21.49
CA SER A 145 4.26 4.02 -20.58
C SER A 145 4.35 4.34 -19.08
N GLY A 146 4.28 5.62 -18.67
CA GLY A 146 4.23 6.00 -17.26
C GLY A 146 2.92 5.60 -16.57
N PHE A 147 2.99 5.28 -15.28
CA PHE A 147 1.84 5.03 -14.41
C PHE A 147 1.95 5.90 -13.16
N HIS A 148 0.95 6.74 -12.94
CA HIS A 148 0.95 7.75 -11.87
C HIS A 148 -0.23 7.60 -10.91
N GLY A 149 -1.11 6.62 -11.14
CA GLY A 149 -2.31 6.39 -10.34
C GLY A 149 -3.58 6.44 -11.17
N ARG A 150 -4.72 6.34 -10.46
CA ARG A 150 -6.05 6.17 -11.05
C ARG A 150 -7.08 7.22 -10.59
N THR A 151 -6.70 8.17 -9.73
CA THR A 151 -7.51 9.38 -9.44
C THR A 151 -7.46 10.35 -10.61
N PHE A 152 -8.47 11.20 -10.82
CA PHE A 152 -8.59 11.99 -12.05
C PHE A 152 -7.36 12.83 -12.43
N GLY A 153 -6.69 13.48 -11.48
CA GLY A 153 -5.49 14.26 -11.76
C GLY A 153 -4.30 13.35 -12.11
N ALA A 154 -4.02 12.37 -11.25
CA ALA A 154 -2.98 11.37 -11.50
C ALA A 154 -3.19 10.58 -12.82
N LEU A 155 -4.43 10.24 -13.11
CA LEU A 155 -4.85 9.49 -14.30
C LEU A 155 -4.60 10.28 -15.59
N SER A 156 -4.73 11.62 -15.54
CA SER A 156 -4.37 12.49 -16.66
C SER A 156 -2.89 12.37 -17.06
N ALA A 157 -2.02 11.99 -16.11
CA ALA A 157 -0.60 11.72 -16.34
C ALA A 157 -0.30 10.23 -16.64
N THR A 158 -1.11 9.27 -16.19
CA THR A 158 -0.94 7.83 -16.48
C THR A 158 -1.14 7.50 -17.95
N TRP A 159 -0.16 6.94 -18.67
CA TRP A 159 -0.20 6.79 -20.13
C TRP A 159 -1.28 5.83 -20.67
N ASN A 160 -1.43 4.64 -20.07
CA ASN A 160 -2.20 3.56 -20.66
C ASN A 160 -3.69 3.96 -20.85
N PRO A 161 -4.19 4.01 -22.11
CA PRO A 161 -5.56 4.40 -22.39
C PRO A 161 -6.63 3.52 -21.73
N SER A 162 -6.36 2.24 -21.44
CA SER A 162 -7.33 1.37 -20.76
C SER A 162 -7.65 1.85 -19.35
N HIS A 163 -6.72 2.54 -18.68
CA HIS A 163 -6.97 3.13 -17.37
C HIS A 163 -7.74 4.45 -17.47
N ARG A 164 -7.65 5.16 -18.61
CA ARG A 164 -8.26 6.47 -18.83
C ARG A 164 -9.68 6.40 -19.36
N ARG A 165 -10.01 5.32 -20.08
CA ARG A 165 -11.35 5.07 -20.64
C ARG A 165 -12.22 4.44 -19.55
N GLY A 166 -12.74 5.30 -18.68
CA GLY A 166 -13.79 5.03 -17.70
C GLY A 166 -14.93 5.99 -17.91
#